data_AF-A0A099KBN8-F1
#
_entry.id   AF-A0A099KBN8-F1
#
_cell.length_a   1.000
_cell.length_b   1.000
_cell.length_c   1.000
_cell.angle_alpha   90.00
_cell.angle_beta   90.00
_cell.angle_gamma   90.00
#
_symmetry.space_group_name_H-M   'P 1'
#
loop_
_entity.id
_entity.type
_entity.pdbx_description
1 polymer ?
#
loop_
_entity_poly.entity_id
_entity_poly.type
_entity_poly.pdbx_seq_one_letter_code
_entity_poly.pdbx_strand_id
1 'polypeptide(L)'
;MPQSAIRQYEEDEHLPSAEVDQQAVSEAETEEAEEAVAIVESPTTDNVQDEPYYHYTVDTKDPDPWLIVHKTKIIVLVIFAAAAVAGGMFYKDMKLSEQTKAIIAAPQLNDFYYVDFRVIKDNLRPAEKFRMAKVKDITGDVVTINFSSYFYFQEHELNEAIRYAQLRYEKFFQEKRHNYKISELQTMIESGAIVLARRPEGNMLDGNVVVPDSHFESSSVFIPGKKENFSGLEYLKFATDGDKMESALIKFEESADLGFAKGQVNLAQMYLNGMAVQKDLHESLAWLKKAALQAYEPAILKYEIVCQQVESCAVADFYEELVKAGVNIEFTKQADVRATTKAFEKALEDAKK
;
A
#
# COMPACT_ATOMS: atom_id res chain seq x y z
N MET A 1 -23.81 7.53 0.84
CA MET A 1 -24.02 8.90 0.31
C MET A 1 -24.62 9.73 1.44
N PRO A 2 -24.03 10.89 1.73
CA PRO A 2 -24.61 12.15 1.24
C PRO A 2 -23.51 13.07 0.69
N GLN A 3 -23.63 13.58 -0.54
CA GLN A 3 -24.32 14.81 -0.92
C GLN A 3 -23.85 16.05 -0.17
N SER A 4 -22.95 16.76 -0.84
CA SER A 4 -22.43 18.09 -0.58
C SER A 4 -23.53 19.15 -0.68
N ALA A 5 -23.65 19.99 0.36
CA ALA A 5 -24.38 21.25 0.31
C ALA A 5 -23.37 22.40 0.44
N ILE A 6 -23.31 23.23 -0.60
CA ILE A 6 -22.56 24.49 -0.66
C ILE A 6 -23.39 25.53 0.10
N ARG A 7 -22.78 26.21 1.08
CA ARG A 7 -23.38 27.35 1.79
C ARG A 7 -22.75 28.64 1.25
N GLN A 8 -23.60 29.51 0.73
CA GLN A 8 -23.29 30.91 0.41
C GLN A 8 -22.94 31.67 1.70
N TYR A 9 -21.99 32.60 1.59
CA TYR A 9 -21.83 33.72 2.51
C TYR A 9 -21.58 34.98 1.67
N GLU A 10 -22.59 35.84 1.64
CA GLU A 10 -22.48 37.28 1.40
C GLU A 10 -22.71 37.94 2.76
N GLU A 11 -21.81 38.82 3.20
CA GLU A 11 -22.17 40.14 3.72
C GLU A 11 -20.92 41.00 3.94
N ASP A 12 -21.15 42.29 3.68
CA ASP A 12 -20.25 43.43 3.57
C ASP A 12 -19.49 43.80 4.85
N GLU A 13 -18.32 44.46 4.68
CA GLU A 13 -17.94 45.59 5.55
C GLU A 13 -16.91 46.51 4.87
N HIS A 14 -17.31 47.77 4.67
CA HIS A 14 -16.52 48.91 4.20
C HIS A 14 -15.46 49.37 5.21
N LEU A 15 -14.40 50.05 4.73
CA LEU A 15 -13.68 51.18 5.38
C LEU A 15 -12.58 51.76 4.43
N PRO A 16 -12.02 52.98 4.61
CA PRO A 16 -12.38 54.17 3.82
C PRO A 16 -11.23 54.83 3.00
N SER A 17 -11.61 55.95 2.36
CA SER A 17 -10.92 56.92 1.50
C SER A 17 -9.43 57.24 1.74
N ALA A 18 -8.68 57.44 0.66
CA ALA A 18 -7.47 58.27 0.63
C ALA A 18 -7.58 59.32 -0.48
N GLU A 19 -7.51 60.59 -0.05
CA GLU A 19 -7.48 61.80 -0.86
C GLU A 19 -6.22 61.87 -1.73
N VAL A 20 -6.39 62.37 -2.96
CA VAL A 20 -5.31 62.74 -3.87
C VAL A 20 -5.00 64.21 -3.64
N ASP A 21 -3.74 64.53 -3.34
CA ASP A 21 -3.25 65.91 -3.36
C ASP A 21 -2.11 66.08 -4.39
N GLN A 22 -2.14 67.24 -5.04
CA GLN A 22 -1.54 67.56 -6.32
C GLN A 22 -0.16 68.24 -6.21
N GLN A 23 0.69 68.01 -7.21
CA GLN A 23 1.61 69.01 -7.78
C GLN A 23 2.27 68.42 -9.04
N ALA A 24 2.54 69.11 -10.15
CA ALA A 24 2.07 70.32 -10.81
C ALA A 24 2.85 70.38 -12.16
N VAL A 25 2.39 71.23 -13.09
CA VAL A 25 3.15 71.87 -14.22
C VAL A 25 3.10 71.17 -15.60
N SER A 26 2.13 71.65 -16.42
CA SER A 26 2.19 72.18 -17.81
C SER A 26 3.07 71.49 -18.87
N GLU A 27 2.74 71.40 -20.17
CA GLU A 27 1.77 72.09 -21.03
C GLU A 27 1.76 71.38 -22.40
N ALA A 28 0.63 71.45 -23.12
CA ALA A 28 0.47 71.55 -24.59
C ALA A 28 -0.64 70.64 -25.18
N GLU A 29 -1.83 71.25 -25.30
CA GLU A 29 -2.74 71.30 -26.46
C GLU A 29 -3.15 69.98 -27.14
N THR A 30 -4.35 69.44 -26.92
CA THR A 30 -5.69 69.79 -27.46
C THR A 30 -5.86 69.62 -28.97
N GLU A 31 -6.73 68.69 -29.37
CA GLU A 31 -7.96 69.06 -30.08
C GLU A 31 -9.04 67.98 -29.91
N GLU A 32 -10.22 68.47 -29.54
CA GLU A 32 -11.52 67.85 -29.28
C GLU A 32 -12.17 67.40 -30.63
N ALA A 33 -13.26 66.63 -30.73
CA ALA A 33 -14.56 66.97 -30.15
C ALA A 33 -15.64 65.90 -30.37
N GLU A 34 -16.45 65.77 -29.32
CA GLU A 34 -17.92 65.68 -29.30
C GLU A 34 -18.66 64.45 -29.85
N GLU A 35 -19.25 63.69 -28.92
CA GLU A 35 -20.55 63.04 -29.09
C GLU A 35 -21.69 64.05 -28.88
N ALA A 36 -22.60 64.15 -29.85
CA ALA A 36 -23.93 64.69 -29.65
C ALA A 36 -24.97 63.77 -30.34
N VAL A 37 -25.94 63.34 -29.53
CA VAL A 37 -27.02 62.41 -29.84
C VAL A 37 -28.02 63.02 -30.83
N ALA A 38 -28.41 62.26 -31.86
CA ALA A 38 -29.65 62.50 -32.60
C ALA A 38 -30.35 61.17 -32.91
N ILE A 39 -31.53 60.97 -32.30
CA ILE A 39 -32.48 59.90 -32.64
C ILE A 39 -33.16 60.31 -33.95
N VAL A 40 -32.94 59.57 -35.04
CA VAL A 40 -33.77 59.64 -36.26
C VAL A 40 -33.97 58.22 -36.81
N GLU A 41 -35.21 57.99 -37.21
CA GLU A 41 -35.83 56.77 -37.74
C GLU A 41 -34.98 55.98 -38.74
N SER A 42 -35.16 54.66 -38.71
CA SER A 42 -34.62 53.70 -39.69
C SER A 42 -35.05 54.00 -41.13
N PRO A 43 -34.09 54.00 -42.09
CA PRO A 43 -34.38 53.69 -43.47
C PRO A 43 -33.71 52.37 -43.88
N THR A 44 -34.58 51.45 -44.31
CA THR A 44 -34.46 50.57 -45.48
C THR A 44 -33.08 50.31 -46.08
N THR A 45 -32.77 49.01 -46.14
CA THR A 45 -32.10 48.29 -47.25
C THR A 45 -31.67 49.16 -48.44
N ASP A 46 -30.36 49.25 -48.69
CA ASP A 46 -29.78 48.75 -49.95
C ASP A 46 -28.25 48.90 -49.96
N ASN A 47 -27.60 47.88 -50.53
CA ASN A 47 -26.17 47.76 -50.86
C ASN A 47 -25.16 47.61 -49.71
N VAL A 48 -25.03 46.37 -49.24
CA VAL A 48 -23.72 45.82 -48.84
C VAL A 48 -23.30 44.87 -49.97
N GLN A 49 -22.18 45.18 -50.61
CA GLN A 49 -21.52 44.28 -51.56
C GLN A 49 -21.08 43.02 -50.80
N ASP A 50 -21.73 41.89 -51.08
CA ASP A 50 -21.32 40.59 -50.56
C ASP A 50 -19.96 40.20 -51.17
N GLU A 51 -18.90 40.22 -50.36
CA GLU A 51 -17.67 39.52 -50.71
C GLU A 51 -17.96 38.00 -50.72
N PRO A 52 -17.50 37.25 -51.73
CA PRO A 52 -17.81 35.83 -51.83
C PRO A 52 -17.10 35.07 -50.71
N TYR A 53 -17.87 34.71 -49.69
CA TYR A 53 -17.46 33.74 -48.68
C TYR A 53 -17.32 32.37 -49.36
N TYR A 54 -16.10 31.87 -49.49
CA TYR A 54 -15.87 30.52 -50.02
C TYR A 54 -16.51 29.49 -49.06
N HIS A 55 -17.62 28.88 -49.48
CA HIS A 55 -18.11 27.64 -48.88
C HIS A 55 -17.31 26.48 -49.45
N TYR A 56 -16.30 26.03 -48.71
CA TYR A 56 -15.70 24.72 -48.96
C TYR A 56 -16.71 23.65 -48.52
N THR A 57 -17.43 23.09 -49.49
CA THR A 57 -18.14 21.83 -49.25
C THR A 57 -17.11 20.72 -49.35
N VAL A 58 -16.75 20.14 -48.21
CA VAL A 58 -15.92 18.94 -48.20
C VAL A 58 -16.75 17.83 -48.84
N ASP A 59 -16.49 17.51 -50.10
CA ASP A 59 -17.15 16.40 -50.77
C ASP A 59 -16.70 15.08 -50.13
N THR A 60 -17.51 14.57 -49.22
CA THR A 60 -17.28 13.29 -48.52
C THR A 60 -17.22 12.08 -49.45
N LYS A 61 -17.61 12.23 -50.74
CA LYS A 61 -17.61 11.15 -51.73
C LYS A 61 -16.34 11.08 -52.59
N ASP A 62 -15.46 12.08 -52.52
CA ASP A 62 -14.20 12.08 -53.26
C ASP A 62 -13.00 11.89 -52.30
N PRO A 63 -12.48 10.65 -52.14
CA PRO A 63 -11.35 10.42 -51.25
C PRO A 63 -10.10 11.10 -51.81
N ASP A 64 -9.40 11.84 -50.95
CA ASP A 64 -8.18 12.57 -51.29
C ASP A 64 -7.22 11.68 -52.13
N PRO A 65 -6.80 12.11 -53.33
CA PRO A 65 -5.96 11.32 -54.24
C PRO A 65 -4.69 10.78 -53.58
N TRP A 66 -4.12 11.53 -52.62
CA TRP A 66 -2.94 11.11 -51.87
C TRP A 66 -3.24 9.89 -50.99
N LEU A 67 -4.39 9.90 -50.30
CA LEU A 67 -4.84 8.81 -49.44
C LEU A 67 -5.10 7.53 -50.24
N ILE A 68 -5.55 7.63 -51.49
CA ILE A 68 -5.74 6.47 -52.37
C ILE A 68 -4.39 5.83 -52.73
N VAL A 69 -3.41 6.65 -53.15
CA VAL A 69 -2.08 6.18 -53.57
C VAL A 69 -1.31 5.56 -52.39
N HIS A 70 -1.48 6.11 -51.20
CA HIS A 70 -0.77 5.66 -50.00
C HIS A 70 -1.61 4.73 -49.09
N LYS A 71 -2.85 4.40 -49.47
CA LYS A 71 -3.80 3.63 -48.64
C LYS A 71 -3.19 2.38 -48.04
N THR A 72 -2.53 1.57 -48.87
CA THR A 72 -1.92 0.30 -48.44
C THR A 72 -0.73 0.52 -47.51
N LYS A 73 0.11 1.54 -47.79
CA LYS A 73 1.24 1.90 -46.93
C LYS A 73 0.78 2.43 -45.57
N ILE A 74 -0.29 3.23 -45.54
CA ILE A 74 -0.90 3.75 -44.31
C ILE A 74 -1.50 2.59 -43.50
N ILE A 75 -2.25 1.68 -44.13
CA ILE A 75 -2.81 0.49 -43.46
C ILE A 75 -1.69 -0.36 -42.84
N VAL A 76 -0.62 -0.64 -43.59
CA VAL A 76 0.53 -1.41 -43.07
C VAL A 76 1.20 -0.70 -41.90
N LEU A 77 1.38 0.62 -41.97
CA LEU A 77 1.98 1.41 -40.89
C LEU A 77 1.09 1.41 -39.63
N VAL A 78 -0.24 1.54 -39.78
CA VAL A 78 -1.19 1.46 -38.67
C VAL A 78 -1.19 0.06 -38.05
N ILE A 79 -1.16 -1.01 -38.85
CA ILE A 79 -1.06 -2.39 -38.34
C ILE A 79 0.25 -2.59 -37.58
N PHE A 80 1.37 -2.09 -38.12
CA PHE A 80 2.67 -2.20 -37.45
C PHE A 80 2.70 -1.41 -36.14
N ALA A 81 2.13 -0.20 -36.12
CA ALA A 81 2.00 0.60 -34.91
C ALA A 81 1.10 -0.09 -33.86
N ALA A 82 -0.04 -0.64 -34.27
CA ALA A 82 -0.93 -1.39 -33.38
C ALA A 82 -0.25 -2.66 -32.83
N ALA A 83 0.49 -3.39 -33.66
CA ALA A 83 1.26 -4.55 -33.24
C ALA A 83 2.39 -4.18 -32.26
N ALA A 84 3.07 -3.05 -32.48
CA ALA A 84 4.10 -2.55 -31.57
C ALA A 84 3.50 -2.14 -30.21
N VAL A 85 2.35 -1.48 -30.19
CA VAL A 85 1.63 -1.13 -28.95
C VAL A 85 1.16 -2.37 -28.22
N ALA A 86 0.51 -3.31 -28.91
CA ALA A 86 0.05 -4.56 -28.32
C ALA A 86 1.21 -5.40 -27.79
N GLY A 87 2.31 -5.50 -28.54
CA GLY A 87 3.53 -6.18 -28.11
C GLY A 87 4.15 -5.51 -26.88
N GLY A 88 4.14 -4.18 -26.81
CA GLY A 88 4.60 -3.43 -25.65
C GLY A 88 3.74 -3.66 -24.39
N MET A 89 2.41 -3.70 -24.55
CA MET A 89 1.49 -4.03 -23.46
C MET A 89 1.71 -5.46 -22.96
N PHE A 90 1.76 -6.43 -23.88
CA PHE A 90 2.00 -7.83 -23.53
C PHE A 90 3.34 -8.04 -22.84
N TYR A 91 4.41 -7.39 -23.32
CA TYR A 91 5.72 -7.45 -22.68
C TYR A 91 5.69 -6.89 -21.25
N LYS A 92 4.97 -5.78 -21.04
CA LYS A 92 4.80 -5.19 -19.71
C LYS A 92 4.06 -6.14 -18.78
N ASP A 93 2.95 -6.72 -19.23
CA ASP A 93 2.13 -7.65 -18.44
C ASP A 93 2.92 -8.92 -18.10
N MET A 94 3.68 -9.46 -19.05
CA MET A 94 4.56 -10.62 -18.82
C MET A 94 5.62 -10.31 -17.77
N LYS A 95 6.28 -9.15 -17.86
CA LYS A 95 7.27 -8.69 -16.88
C LYS A 95 6.65 -8.50 -15.51
N LEU A 96 5.44 -7.95 -15.44
CA LEU A 96 4.72 -7.73 -14.19
C LEU A 96 4.32 -9.06 -13.53
N SER A 97 3.90 -10.05 -14.33
CA SER A 97 3.61 -11.41 -13.86
C SER A 97 4.86 -12.08 -13.30
N GLU A 98 6.00 -11.97 -13.99
CA GLU A 98 7.28 -12.49 -13.52
C GLU A 98 7.71 -11.84 -12.20
N GLN A 99 7.61 -10.50 -12.11
CA GLN A 99 7.87 -9.76 -10.87
C GLN A 99 6.94 -10.21 -9.74
N THR A 100 5.65 -10.41 -10.03
CA THR A 100 4.68 -10.89 -9.04
C THR A 100 5.07 -12.25 -8.49
N LYS A 101 5.45 -13.20 -9.36
CA LYS A 101 5.92 -14.52 -8.95
C LYS A 101 7.20 -14.43 -8.12
N ALA A 102 8.14 -13.57 -8.50
CA ALA A 102 9.39 -13.37 -7.76
C ALA A 102 9.14 -12.79 -6.35
N ILE A 103 8.24 -11.81 -6.22
CA ILE A 103 7.86 -11.22 -4.93
C ILE A 103 7.20 -12.27 -4.02
N ILE A 104 6.29 -13.08 -4.56
CA ILE A 104 5.61 -14.12 -3.76
C ILE A 104 6.55 -15.28 -3.39
N ALA A 105 7.50 -15.63 -4.25
CA ALA A 105 8.49 -16.67 -3.96
C ALA A 105 9.45 -16.28 -2.83
N ALA A 106 9.76 -14.99 -2.70
CA ALA A 106 10.61 -14.45 -1.64
C ALA A 106 9.94 -13.20 -1.01
N PRO A 107 8.90 -13.41 -0.17
CA PRO A 107 8.11 -12.32 0.40
C PRO A 107 8.95 -11.46 1.34
N GLN A 108 8.64 -10.18 1.39
CA GLN A 108 9.22 -9.21 2.31
C GLN A 108 8.13 -8.49 3.09
N LEU A 109 8.52 -7.99 4.26
CA LEU A 109 7.63 -7.20 5.10
C LEU A 109 7.15 -5.97 4.31
N ASN A 110 5.85 -5.66 4.42
CA ASN A 110 5.19 -4.57 3.68
C ASN A 110 5.05 -4.77 2.17
N ASP A 111 5.26 -5.97 1.63
CA ASP A 111 4.77 -6.28 0.28
C ASP A 111 3.24 -6.16 0.22
N PHE A 112 2.73 -5.71 -0.93
CA PHE A 112 1.30 -5.55 -1.19
C PHE A 112 0.83 -6.50 -2.28
N TYR A 113 -0.29 -7.19 -2.07
CA TYR A 113 -0.88 -8.09 -3.04
C TYR A 113 -2.28 -7.63 -3.43
N TYR A 114 -2.59 -7.66 -4.72
CA TYR A 114 -3.89 -7.34 -5.26
C TYR A 114 -4.65 -8.64 -5.39
N VAL A 115 -5.75 -8.74 -4.66
CA VAL A 115 -6.43 -10.02 -4.45
C VAL A 115 -7.84 -9.92 -5.02
N ASP A 116 -8.15 -10.79 -5.99
CA ASP A 116 -9.49 -11.00 -6.51
C ASP A 116 -10.23 -12.01 -5.63
N PHE A 117 -11.13 -11.50 -4.80
CA PHE A 117 -11.90 -12.32 -3.87
C PHE A 117 -12.94 -13.20 -4.56
N ARG A 118 -13.30 -12.92 -5.82
CA ARG A 118 -14.28 -13.72 -6.58
C ARG A 118 -13.81 -15.16 -6.82
N VAL A 119 -12.50 -15.36 -6.86
CA VAL A 119 -11.89 -16.70 -7.03
C VAL A 119 -11.83 -17.46 -5.70
N ILE A 120 -11.82 -16.73 -4.58
CA ILE A 120 -11.63 -17.30 -3.24
C ILE A 120 -12.97 -17.64 -2.57
N LYS A 121 -14.02 -16.84 -2.85
CA LYS A 121 -15.29 -16.94 -2.14
C LYS A 121 -16.48 -16.88 -3.08
N ASP A 122 -17.37 -17.87 -2.95
CA ASP A 122 -18.52 -18.07 -3.84
C ASP A 122 -19.71 -17.12 -3.58
N ASN A 123 -19.73 -16.39 -2.45
CA ASN A 123 -20.83 -15.50 -2.05
C ASN A 123 -20.34 -14.11 -1.63
N LEU A 124 -20.03 -13.27 -2.62
CA LEU A 124 -19.64 -11.87 -2.44
C LEU A 124 -20.74 -10.93 -2.93
N ARG A 125 -20.84 -9.74 -2.32
CA ARG A 125 -21.70 -8.69 -2.86
C ARG A 125 -21.13 -8.23 -4.22
N PRO A 126 -21.96 -7.76 -5.17
CA PRO A 126 -21.49 -7.40 -6.52
C PRO A 126 -20.36 -6.36 -6.56
N ALA A 127 -20.28 -5.49 -5.55
CA ALA A 127 -19.24 -4.47 -5.41
C ALA A 127 -17.97 -4.96 -4.67
N GLU A 128 -18.00 -6.15 -4.07
CA GLU A 128 -16.95 -6.67 -3.20
C GLU A 128 -15.99 -7.61 -3.95
N LYS A 129 -15.29 -7.09 -4.96
CA LYS A 129 -14.49 -7.94 -5.87
C LYS A 129 -13.02 -8.00 -5.47
N PHE A 130 -12.36 -6.85 -5.33
CA PHE A 130 -10.92 -6.78 -5.11
C PHE A 130 -10.57 -6.23 -3.74
N ARG A 131 -9.49 -6.71 -3.15
CA ARG A 131 -8.90 -6.15 -1.92
C ARG A 131 -7.39 -6.09 -2.04
N MET A 132 -6.80 -5.23 -1.24
CA MET A 132 -5.36 -5.19 -1.06
C MET A 132 -4.99 -6.01 0.16
N ALA A 133 -4.00 -6.89 0.03
CA ALA A 133 -3.36 -7.54 1.15
C ALA A 133 -2.01 -6.87 1.42
N LYS A 134 -1.61 -6.80 2.68
CA LYS A 134 -0.29 -6.36 3.11
C LYS A 134 0.38 -7.46 3.91
N VAL A 135 1.63 -7.77 3.58
CA VAL A 135 2.46 -8.68 4.38
C VAL A 135 2.82 -8.00 5.69
N LYS A 136 2.36 -8.60 6.78
CA LYS A 136 2.51 -8.07 8.15
C LYS A 136 3.58 -8.80 8.96
N ASP A 137 3.78 -10.08 8.68
CA ASP A 137 4.81 -10.89 9.34
C ASP A 137 5.18 -12.09 8.46
N ILE A 138 6.41 -12.58 8.62
CA ILE A 138 6.92 -13.77 7.96
C ILE A 138 7.57 -14.64 9.03
N THR A 139 7.10 -15.87 9.15
CA THR A 139 7.54 -16.83 10.18
C THR A 139 7.82 -18.17 9.51
N GLY A 140 9.07 -18.37 9.10
CA GLY A 140 9.49 -19.53 8.33
C GLY A 140 8.87 -19.50 6.93
N ASP A 141 8.11 -20.54 6.59
CA ASP A 141 7.37 -20.69 5.32
C ASP A 141 5.95 -20.09 5.38
N VAL A 142 5.54 -19.54 6.52
CA VAL A 142 4.21 -18.95 6.72
C VAL A 142 4.30 -17.43 6.64
N VAL A 143 3.48 -16.86 5.77
CA VAL A 143 3.32 -15.42 5.55
C VAL A 143 2.00 -15.00 6.17
N THR A 144 2.04 -14.08 7.13
CA THR A 144 0.84 -13.42 7.63
C THR A 144 0.51 -12.22 6.76
N ILE A 145 -0.70 -12.21 6.20
CA ILE A 145 -1.25 -11.05 5.48
C ILE A 145 -2.48 -10.47 6.18
N ASN A 146 -2.60 -9.16 6.08
CA ASN A 146 -3.77 -8.40 6.53
C ASN A 146 -4.45 -7.80 5.30
N PHE A 147 -5.75 -8.06 5.14
CA PHE A 147 -6.52 -7.52 4.01
C PHE A 147 -7.04 -6.12 4.32
N SER A 148 -7.24 -5.30 3.29
CA SER A 148 -7.83 -3.97 3.38
C SER A 148 -9.26 -4.04 3.90
N SER A 149 -9.66 -3.15 4.80
CA SER A 149 -11.03 -3.00 5.29
C SER A 149 -12.03 -2.68 4.16
N TYR A 150 -11.53 -2.16 3.04
CA TYR A 150 -12.30 -1.80 1.86
C TYR A 150 -12.20 -2.86 0.78
N PHE A 151 -13.30 -3.05 0.06
CA PHE A 151 -13.32 -3.72 -1.22
C PHE A 151 -13.41 -2.70 -2.35
N TYR A 152 -12.91 -3.10 -3.52
CA TYR A 152 -12.90 -2.32 -4.74
C TYR A 152 -13.62 -3.08 -5.85
N PHE A 153 -14.27 -2.33 -6.74
CA PHE A 153 -15.04 -2.93 -7.82
C PHE A 153 -14.15 -3.32 -9.00
N GLN A 154 -13.11 -2.53 -9.28
CA GLN A 154 -12.13 -2.79 -10.32
C GLN A 154 -10.72 -2.87 -9.75
N GLU A 155 -9.86 -3.64 -10.40
CA GLU A 155 -8.46 -3.79 -9.99
C GLU A 155 -7.71 -2.44 -9.98
N HIS A 156 -7.94 -1.59 -10.99
CA HIS A 156 -7.23 -0.31 -11.09
C HIS A 156 -7.51 0.64 -9.91
N GLU A 157 -8.66 0.52 -9.23
CA GLU A 157 -8.99 1.31 -8.05
C GLU A 157 -8.02 1.04 -6.87
N LEU A 158 -7.33 -0.10 -6.87
CA LEU A 158 -6.26 -0.37 -5.90
C LEU A 158 -5.06 0.56 -6.10
N ASN A 159 -4.73 0.90 -7.35
CA ASN A 159 -3.70 1.89 -7.64
C ASN A 159 -4.15 3.29 -7.21
N GLU A 160 -5.44 3.58 -7.31
CA GLU A 160 -6.02 4.83 -6.82
C GLU A 160 -5.92 4.95 -5.30
N ALA A 161 -6.11 3.84 -4.57
CA ALA A 161 -5.90 3.81 -3.13
C ALA A 161 -4.44 4.19 -2.75
N ILE A 162 -3.47 3.74 -3.54
CA ILE A 162 -2.05 4.12 -3.37
C ILE A 162 -1.85 5.61 -3.72
N ARG A 163 -2.37 6.06 -4.87
CA ARG A 163 -2.23 7.44 -5.36
C ARG A 163 -2.82 8.46 -4.39
N TYR A 164 -3.96 8.15 -3.78
CA TYR A 164 -4.59 9.00 -2.76
C TYR A 164 -4.09 8.69 -1.35
N ALA A 165 -3.05 7.86 -1.23
CA ALA A 165 -2.34 7.55 -0.01
C ALA A 165 -3.25 7.05 1.12
N GLN A 166 -4.28 6.27 0.75
CA GLN A 166 -5.26 5.66 1.67
C GLN A 166 -4.61 4.61 2.58
N LEU A 167 -3.54 3.96 2.13
CA LEU A 167 -2.82 2.90 2.85
C LEU A 167 -2.18 3.40 4.15
N ARG A 168 -1.99 4.72 4.30
CA ARG A 168 -1.44 5.34 5.51
C ARG A 168 -2.44 5.37 6.66
N TYR A 169 -3.73 5.22 6.39
CA TYR A 169 -4.74 5.22 7.44
C TYR A 169 -4.61 3.94 8.26
N GLU A 170 -4.52 4.08 9.58
CA GLU A 170 -4.31 2.97 10.52
C GLU A 170 -5.32 1.82 10.33
N LYS A 171 -6.59 2.17 10.09
CA LYS A 171 -7.69 1.21 9.89
C LYS A 171 -7.89 0.76 8.45
N PHE A 172 -7.00 1.18 7.54
CA PHE A 172 -7.08 0.77 6.13
C PHE A 172 -6.90 -0.73 6.00
N PHE A 173 -5.95 -1.32 6.72
CA PHE A 173 -5.79 -2.77 6.83
C PHE A 173 -6.54 -3.26 8.07
N GLN A 174 -7.23 -4.39 7.92
CA GLN A 174 -7.88 -5.05 9.05
C GLN A 174 -6.83 -5.56 10.03
N GLU A 175 -7.16 -5.59 11.31
CA GLU A 175 -6.32 -6.21 12.34
C GLU A 175 -6.29 -7.75 12.18
N LYS A 176 -7.35 -8.34 11.61
CA LYS A 176 -7.46 -9.78 11.37
C LYS A 176 -6.28 -10.30 10.53
N ARG A 177 -5.51 -11.19 11.15
CA ARG A 177 -4.35 -11.89 10.57
C ARG A 177 -4.82 -13.11 9.77
N HIS A 178 -4.24 -13.32 8.60
CA HIS A 178 -4.45 -14.53 7.80
C HIS A 178 -3.09 -15.13 7.47
N ASN A 179 -2.88 -16.36 7.91
CA ASN A 179 -1.63 -17.07 7.73
C ASN A 179 -1.75 -17.96 6.50
N TYR A 180 -0.84 -17.81 5.55
CA TYR A 180 -0.75 -18.64 4.35
C TYR A 180 0.66 -19.19 4.23
N LYS A 181 0.80 -20.44 3.79
CA LYS A 181 2.11 -20.95 3.36
C LYS A 181 2.51 -20.29 2.05
N ILE A 182 3.82 -20.17 1.82
CA ILE A 182 4.33 -19.66 0.53
C ILE A 182 3.78 -20.48 -0.65
N SER A 183 3.65 -21.80 -0.50
CA SER A 183 3.04 -22.67 -1.51
C SER A 183 1.57 -22.35 -1.79
N GLU A 184 0.80 -22.01 -0.75
CA GLU A 184 -0.60 -21.60 -0.91
C GLU A 184 -0.70 -20.26 -1.64
N LEU A 185 0.18 -19.31 -1.33
CA LEU A 185 0.25 -18.03 -2.06
C LEU A 185 0.63 -18.24 -3.54
N GLN A 186 1.51 -19.19 -3.84
CA GLN A 186 1.83 -19.55 -5.22
C GLN A 186 0.60 -20.13 -5.95
N THR A 187 -0.14 -21.05 -5.31
CA THR A 187 -1.41 -21.56 -5.86
C THR A 187 -2.44 -20.45 -6.07
N MET A 188 -2.48 -19.44 -5.19
CA MET A 188 -3.36 -18.28 -5.38
C MET A 188 -2.99 -17.43 -6.61
N ILE A 189 -1.71 -17.38 -7.00
CA ILE A 189 -1.32 -16.76 -8.28
C ILE A 189 -1.84 -17.61 -9.44
N GLU A 190 -1.64 -18.93 -9.37
CA GLU A 190 -2.05 -19.86 -10.44
C GLU A 190 -3.56 -19.87 -10.66
N SER A 191 -4.35 -19.74 -9.59
CA SER A 191 -5.81 -19.62 -9.68
C SER A 191 -6.28 -18.24 -10.15
N GLY A 192 -5.39 -17.24 -10.22
CA GLY A 192 -5.72 -15.85 -10.51
C GLY A 192 -6.34 -15.09 -9.32
N ALA A 193 -6.27 -15.66 -8.11
CA ALA A 193 -6.72 -14.98 -6.90
C ALA A 193 -5.76 -13.85 -6.48
N ILE A 194 -4.44 -14.02 -6.63
CA ILE A 194 -3.47 -12.93 -6.55
C ILE A 194 -3.14 -12.47 -7.96
N VAL A 195 -3.58 -11.27 -8.31
CA VAL A 195 -3.43 -10.71 -9.65
C VAL A 195 -2.09 -10.02 -9.82
N LEU A 196 -1.65 -9.30 -8.78
CA LEU A 196 -0.45 -8.47 -8.83
C LEU A 196 0.20 -8.39 -7.44
N ALA A 197 1.51 -8.51 -7.37
CA ALA A 197 2.28 -8.19 -6.17
C ALA A 197 3.20 -6.99 -6.42
N ARG A 198 3.32 -6.13 -5.40
CA ARG A 198 4.06 -4.87 -5.44
C ARG A 198 4.91 -4.75 -4.19
N ARG A 199 6.18 -4.40 -4.37
CA ARG A 199 7.14 -4.18 -3.28
C ARG A 199 7.46 -2.69 -3.20
N PRO A 200 7.28 -2.05 -2.03
CA PRO A 200 7.70 -0.66 -1.86
C PRO A 200 9.23 -0.54 -1.84
N GLU A 201 9.73 0.58 -2.35
CA GLU A 201 11.13 0.99 -2.20
C GLU A 201 11.23 1.86 -0.93
N GLY A 202 11.72 1.25 0.16
CA GLY A 202 11.62 1.86 1.48
C GLY A 202 10.16 2.00 1.90
N ASN A 203 9.68 3.24 2.02
CA ASN A 203 8.30 3.55 2.42
C ASN A 203 7.40 3.99 1.24
N MET A 204 7.94 4.01 0.02
CA MET A 204 7.27 4.56 -1.16
C MET A 204 6.90 3.48 -2.17
N LEU A 205 5.75 3.65 -2.82
CA LEU A 205 5.31 2.88 -3.97
C LEU A 205 4.69 3.83 -4.99
N ASP A 206 5.19 3.81 -6.23
CA ASP A 206 4.74 4.71 -7.31
C ASP A 206 4.78 6.20 -6.92
N GLY A 207 5.81 6.62 -6.18
CA GLY A 207 5.98 7.99 -5.70
C GLY A 207 5.09 8.40 -4.51
N ASN A 208 4.31 7.48 -3.95
CA ASN A 208 3.42 7.72 -2.82
C ASN A 208 3.88 6.97 -1.57
N VAL A 209 3.72 7.58 -0.40
CA VAL A 209 4.04 6.94 0.88
C VAL A 209 2.96 5.91 1.23
N VAL A 210 3.36 4.64 1.32
CA VAL A 210 2.45 3.50 1.59
C VAL A 210 2.74 2.80 2.92
N VAL A 211 3.94 2.96 3.45
CA VAL A 211 4.29 2.56 4.80
C VAL A 211 4.49 3.85 5.59
N PRO A 212 3.63 4.17 6.57
CA PRO A 212 3.86 5.36 7.38
C PRO A 212 5.19 5.22 8.11
N ASP A 213 5.98 6.29 8.16
CA ASP A 213 7.19 6.32 8.97
C ASP A 213 6.80 5.92 10.39
N SER A 214 7.44 4.87 10.93
CA SER A 214 7.32 4.62 12.36
C SER A 214 7.81 5.90 13.04
N HIS A 215 6.97 6.54 13.84
CA HIS A 215 7.44 7.62 14.71
C HIS A 215 8.69 7.08 15.41
N PHE A 216 9.84 7.73 15.17
CA PHE A 216 11.08 7.32 15.81
C PHE A 216 10.84 7.43 17.31
N GLU A 217 10.60 6.30 17.97
CA GLU A 217 10.58 6.23 19.43
C GLU A 217 12.02 6.45 19.90
N SER A 218 12.40 7.73 19.95
CA SER A 218 13.61 8.18 20.61
C SER A 218 13.36 8.08 22.11
N SER A 219 13.49 6.86 22.65
CA SER A 219 13.57 6.68 24.09
C SER A 219 14.99 7.01 24.53
N SER A 220 15.16 8.02 25.39
CA SER A 220 16.42 8.25 26.12
C SER A 220 16.72 7.12 27.12
N VAL A 221 15.75 6.23 27.37
CA VAL A 221 15.88 5.07 28.24
C VAL A 221 16.90 4.09 27.67
N PHE A 222 17.93 3.81 28.47
CA PHE A 222 18.86 2.73 28.20
C PHE A 222 18.15 1.39 28.40
N ILE A 223 18.12 0.58 27.35
CA ILE A 223 17.56 -0.77 27.36
C ILE A 223 18.70 -1.75 27.04
N PRO A 224 19.12 -2.61 27.98
CA PRO A 224 20.14 -3.63 27.71
C PRO A 224 19.78 -4.48 26.50
N GLY A 225 20.77 -4.83 25.67
CA GLY A 225 20.58 -5.63 24.46
C GLY A 225 20.01 -4.89 23.26
N LYS A 226 19.46 -3.68 23.42
CA LYS A 226 18.86 -2.90 22.31
C LYS A 226 19.89 -2.55 21.24
N LYS A 227 21.09 -2.14 21.66
CA LYS A 227 22.19 -1.75 20.74
C LYS A 227 22.67 -2.95 19.93
N GLU A 228 22.88 -4.08 20.59
CA GLU A 228 23.33 -5.34 20.01
C GLU A 228 22.32 -5.83 18.97
N ASN A 229 21.03 -5.79 19.32
CA ASN A 229 19.96 -6.12 18.37
C ASN A 229 19.97 -5.23 17.12
N PHE A 230 20.13 -3.92 17.28
CA PHE A 230 20.22 -3.03 16.12
C PHE A 230 21.46 -3.33 15.27
N SER A 231 22.60 -3.62 15.90
CA SER A 231 23.79 -4.06 15.18
C SER A 231 23.54 -5.34 14.38
N GLY A 232 22.83 -6.32 14.94
CA GLY A 232 22.45 -7.54 14.24
C GLY A 232 21.56 -7.28 13.03
N LEU A 233 20.57 -6.39 13.17
CA LEU A 233 19.71 -5.98 12.06
C LEU A 233 20.50 -5.27 10.94
N GLU A 234 21.47 -4.43 11.28
CA GLU A 234 22.34 -3.82 10.28
C GLU A 234 23.19 -4.86 9.55
N TYR A 235 23.76 -5.85 10.25
CA TYR A 235 24.47 -6.94 9.58
C TYR A 235 23.58 -7.74 8.62
N LEU A 236 22.34 -8.05 9.00
CA LEU A 236 21.38 -8.73 8.12
C LEU A 236 21.06 -7.94 6.86
N LYS A 237 20.99 -6.60 6.91
CA LYS A 237 20.74 -5.79 5.70
C LYS A 237 21.84 -5.95 4.65
N PHE A 238 23.07 -6.17 5.07
CA PHE A 238 24.23 -6.38 4.20
C PHE A 238 24.62 -7.85 4.08
N ALA A 239 23.77 -8.78 4.54
CA ALA A 239 24.00 -10.22 4.42
C ALA A 239 23.66 -10.69 3.00
N THR A 240 24.53 -10.35 2.05
CA THR A 240 24.60 -11.00 0.74
C THR A 240 25.35 -12.32 0.80
N ASP A 241 26.22 -12.48 1.81
CA ASP A 241 27.15 -13.60 2.01
C ASP A 241 27.14 -14.10 3.47
N GLY A 242 27.63 -15.33 3.71
CA GLY A 242 27.55 -16.03 5.00
C GLY A 242 28.15 -15.28 6.20
N ASP A 243 29.31 -14.64 6.02
CA ASP A 243 30.06 -13.99 7.12
C ASP A 243 29.26 -12.90 7.86
N LYS A 244 28.44 -12.13 7.14
CA LYS A 244 27.59 -11.09 7.75
C LYS A 244 26.41 -11.69 8.49
N MET A 245 25.91 -12.84 8.03
CA MET A 245 24.83 -13.57 8.69
C MET A 245 25.32 -14.18 10.02
N GLU A 246 26.55 -14.68 10.08
CA GLU A 246 27.20 -15.11 11.33
C GLU A 246 27.40 -13.94 12.30
N SER A 247 27.87 -12.79 11.80
CA SER A 247 28.00 -11.58 12.63
C SER A 247 26.65 -11.12 13.20
N ALA A 248 25.57 -11.24 12.41
CA ALA A 248 24.22 -10.95 12.89
C ALA A 248 23.77 -11.93 13.99
N LEU A 249 24.04 -13.22 13.81
CA LEU A 249 23.74 -14.27 14.80
C LEU A 249 24.36 -13.92 16.15
N ILE A 250 25.68 -13.66 16.17
CA ILE A 250 26.42 -13.31 17.39
C ILE A 250 25.80 -12.08 18.08
N LYS A 251 25.41 -11.05 17.30
CA LYS A 251 24.77 -9.86 17.86
C LYS A 251 23.37 -10.10 18.41
N PHE A 252 22.62 -11.03 17.83
CA PHE A 252 21.34 -11.43 18.39
C PHE A 252 21.50 -12.30 19.63
N GLU A 253 22.51 -13.16 19.71
CA GLU A 253 22.87 -13.90 20.93
C GLU A 253 23.21 -12.95 22.08
N GLU A 254 24.15 -12.02 21.86
CA GLU A 254 24.50 -10.98 22.85
C GLU A 254 23.26 -10.21 23.33
N SER A 255 22.37 -9.84 22.40
CA SER A 255 21.13 -9.12 22.73
C SER A 255 20.12 -9.97 23.51
N ALA A 256 19.97 -11.23 23.12
CA ALA A 256 19.02 -12.17 23.71
C ALA A 256 19.43 -12.56 25.13
N ASP A 257 20.73 -12.73 25.36
CA ASP A 257 21.34 -13.00 26.68
C ASP A 257 21.17 -11.83 27.64
N LEU A 258 21.20 -10.60 27.12
CA LEU A 258 20.85 -9.39 27.87
C LEU A 258 19.34 -9.25 28.15
N GLY A 259 18.52 -10.21 27.71
CA GLY A 259 17.09 -10.26 27.98
C GLY A 259 16.24 -9.42 27.03
N PHE A 260 16.80 -8.82 25.98
CA PHE A 260 16.02 -7.93 25.11
C PHE A 260 15.04 -8.72 24.25
N ALA A 261 13.73 -8.54 24.47
CA ALA A 261 12.68 -9.32 23.80
C ALA A 261 12.77 -9.30 22.26
N LYS A 262 13.12 -8.17 21.63
CA LYS A 262 13.31 -8.12 20.17
C LYS A 262 14.55 -8.92 19.73
N GLY A 263 15.62 -8.89 20.51
CA GLY A 263 16.82 -9.70 20.28
C GLY A 263 16.52 -11.18 20.38
N GLN A 264 15.76 -11.60 21.38
CA GLN A 264 15.30 -12.98 21.55
C GLN A 264 14.42 -13.45 20.38
N VAL A 265 13.50 -12.60 19.89
CA VAL A 265 12.71 -12.91 18.69
C VAL A 265 13.56 -13.00 17.43
N ASN A 266 14.52 -12.10 17.25
CA ASN A 266 15.41 -12.14 16.10
C ASN A 266 16.33 -13.37 16.14
N LEU A 267 16.85 -13.75 17.30
CA LEU A 267 17.60 -14.99 17.48
C LEU A 267 16.73 -16.22 17.16
N ALA A 268 15.48 -16.24 17.66
CA ALA A 268 14.53 -17.28 17.33
C ALA A 268 14.27 -17.39 15.82
N GLN A 269 14.24 -16.25 15.11
CA GLN A 269 14.09 -16.20 13.66
C GLN A 269 15.32 -16.77 12.93
N MET A 270 16.53 -16.57 13.46
CA MET A 270 17.75 -17.19 12.92
C MET A 270 17.65 -18.72 12.98
N TYR A 271 17.27 -19.28 14.14
CA TYR A 271 17.04 -20.73 14.31
C TYR A 271 15.88 -21.25 13.45
N LEU A 272 14.78 -20.51 13.34
CA LEU A 272 13.61 -20.89 12.54
C LEU A 272 13.96 -21.05 11.05
N ASN A 273 14.78 -20.14 10.53
CA ASN A 273 15.14 -20.10 9.11
C ASN A 273 16.44 -20.84 8.79
N GLY A 274 17.22 -21.23 9.80
CA GLY A 274 18.57 -21.77 9.60
C GLY A 274 19.56 -20.73 9.04
N MET A 275 19.46 -19.47 9.49
CA MET A 275 20.33 -18.38 9.04
C MET A 275 21.63 -18.40 9.84
N ALA A 276 22.74 -18.82 9.22
CA ALA A 276 24.07 -18.99 9.83
C ALA A 276 24.12 -20.01 11.00
N VAL A 277 23.03 -20.72 11.23
CA VAL A 277 22.89 -21.77 12.25
C VAL A 277 22.05 -22.90 11.68
N GLN A 278 22.16 -24.10 12.23
CA GLN A 278 21.27 -25.20 11.84
C GLN A 278 19.82 -24.85 12.19
N LYS A 279 18.89 -25.12 11.27
CA LYS A 279 17.46 -24.92 11.52
C LYS A 279 17.02 -25.77 12.71
N ASP A 280 16.50 -25.12 13.75
CA ASP A 280 16.00 -25.76 14.97
C ASP A 280 14.72 -25.06 15.45
N LEU A 281 13.58 -25.75 15.30
CA LEU A 281 12.28 -25.23 15.72
C LEU A 281 12.11 -25.23 17.24
N HIS A 282 12.74 -26.15 17.96
CA HIS A 282 12.66 -26.22 19.42
C HIS A 282 13.44 -25.08 20.05
N GLU A 283 14.64 -24.80 19.53
CA GLU A 283 15.46 -23.67 19.98
C GLU A 283 14.75 -22.34 19.66
N SER A 284 14.15 -22.22 18.47
CA SER A 284 13.31 -21.08 18.11
C SER A 284 12.16 -20.87 19.09
N LEU A 285 11.38 -21.92 19.41
CA LEU A 285 10.29 -21.86 20.38
C LEU A 285 10.79 -21.47 21.78
N ALA A 286 11.95 -21.96 22.22
CA ALA A 286 12.53 -21.61 23.51
C ALA A 286 12.84 -20.10 23.61
N TRP A 287 13.41 -19.50 22.57
CA TRP A 287 13.70 -18.07 22.53
C TRP A 287 12.43 -17.22 22.38
N LEU A 288 11.47 -17.63 21.54
CA LEU A 288 10.16 -16.96 21.44
C LEU A 288 9.43 -16.98 22.78
N LYS A 289 9.47 -18.09 23.51
CA LYS A 289 8.85 -18.22 24.83
C LYS A 289 9.46 -17.24 25.84
N LYS A 290 10.79 -17.08 25.87
CA LYS A 290 11.46 -16.08 26.74
C LYS A 290 11.00 -14.66 26.43
N ALA A 291 10.81 -14.31 25.15
CA ALA A 291 10.32 -12.99 24.76
C ALA A 291 8.83 -12.82 25.09
N ALA A 292 8.02 -13.86 24.89
CA ALA A 292 6.60 -13.86 25.20
C ALA A 292 6.31 -13.67 26.70
N LEU A 293 7.14 -14.26 27.57
CA LEU A 293 7.07 -14.07 29.03
C LEU A 293 7.30 -12.61 29.47
N GLN A 294 7.87 -11.77 28.59
CA GLN A 294 8.01 -10.32 28.81
C GLN A 294 6.84 -9.51 28.24
N ALA A 295 5.70 -10.16 27.94
CA ALA A 295 4.55 -9.57 27.28
C ALA A 295 4.83 -9.00 25.87
N TYR A 296 5.86 -9.52 25.18
CA TYR A 296 6.16 -9.09 23.82
C TYR A 296 5.23 -9.79 22.81
N GLU A 297 4.17 -9.10 22.40
CA GLU A 297 3.12 -9.64 21.51
C GLU A 297 3.66 -10.32 20.24
N PRO A 298 4.64 -9.76 19.49
CA PRO A 298 5.15 -10.43 18.30
C PRO A 298 5.75 -11.82 18.58
N ALA A 299 6.30 -12.05 19.78
CA ALA A 299 6.81 -13.37 20.15
C ALA A 299 5.68 -14.38 20.36
N ILE A 300 4.58 -13.97 20.97
CA ILE A 300 3.40 -14.82 21.21
C ILE A 300 2.82 -15.28 19.87
N LEU A 301 2.63 -14.35 18.94
CA LEU A 301 2.06 -14.64 17.61
C LEU A 301 2.98 -15.55 16.78
N LYS A 302 4.30 -15.31 16.84
CA LYS A 302 5.27 -16.17 16.17
C LYS A 302 5.34 -17.56 16.79
N TYR A 303 5.28 -17.65 18.12
CA TYR A 303 5.28 -18.94 18.84
C TYR A 303 4.12 -19.80 18.39
N GLU A 304 2.91 -19.23 18.29
CA GLU A 304 1.72 -19.94 17.82
C GLU A 304 1.92 -20.57 16.43
N ILE A 305 2.50 -19.81 15.49
CA ILE A 305 2.76 -20.30 14.12
C ILE A 305 3.84 -21.39 14.12
N VAL A 306 4.94 -21.20 14.84
CA VAL A 306 6.03 -22.19 14.88
C VAL A 306 5.59 -23.46 15.61
N CYS A 307 4.79 -23.36 16.66
CA CYS A 307 4.31 -24.49 17.44
C CYS A 307 3.43 -25.42 16.60
N GLN A 308 2.64 -24.88 15.66
CA GLN A 308 1.87 -25.69 14.70
C GLN A 308 2.75 -26.53 13.75
N GLN A 309 4.03 -26.17 13.59
CA GLN A 309 4.99 -26.91 12.76
C GLN A 309 5.74 -28.01 13.54
N VAL A 310 5.55 -28.08 14.86
CA VAL A 310 6.25 -29.02 15.74
C VAL A 310 5.23 -29.98 16.35
N GLU A 311 5.30 -31.27 15.98
CA GLU A 311 4.32 -32.28 16.39
C GLU A 311 4.17 -32.41 17.91
N SER A 312 5.25 -32.21 18.67
CA SER A 312 5.25 -32.31 20.14
C SER A 312 4.80 -31.03 20.84
N CYS A 313 4.50 -29.95 20.12
CA CYS A 313 4.21 -28.66 20.72
C CYS A 313 2.71 -28.48 20.99
N ALA A 314 2.36 -28.28 22.26
CA ALA A 314 1.00 -27.95 22.67
C ALA A 314 0.89 -26.44 22.95
N VAL A 315 0.19 -25.73 22.06
CA VAL A 315 -0.02 -24.27 22.19
C VAL A 315 -0.76 -23.92 23.50
N ALA A 316 -1.63 -24.82 23.99
CA ALA A 316 -2.37 -24.62 25.24
C ALA A 316 -1.44 -24.49 26.45
N ASP A 317 -0.47 -25.39 26.60
CA ASP A 317 0.51 -25.40 27.69
C ASP A 317 1.32 -24.09 27.71
N PHE A 318 1.68 -23.57 26.53
CA PHE A 318 2.34 -22.29 26.40
C PHE A 318 1.50 -21.13 26.94
N TYR A 319 0.21 -21.08 26.59
CA TYR A 319 -0.68 -20.03 27.12
C TYR A 319 -0.93 -20.16 28.62
N GLU A 320 -1.08 -21.37 29.14
CA GLU A 320 -1.18 -21.60 30.59
C GLU A 320 0.04 -21.05 31.33
N GLU A 321 1.24 -21.24 30.77
CA GLU A 321 2.47 -20.70 31.34
C GLU A 321 2.52 -19.18 31.31
N LEU A 322 2.10 -18.55 30.21
CA LEU A 322 2.02 -17.08 30.13
C LEU A 322 1.08 -16.50 31.19
N VAL A 323 -0.10 -17.12 31.38
CA VAL A 323 -1.06 -16.72 32.41
C VAL A 323 -0.47 -16.88 33.80
N LYS A 324 0.17 -18.02 34.07
CA LYS A 324 0.82 -18.29 35.35
C LYS A 324 1.95 -17.30 35.65
N ALA A 325 2.66 -16.83 34.62
CA ALA A 325 3.68 -15.80 34.72
C ALA A 325 3.11 -14.37 34.88
N GLY A 326 1.78 -14.20 34.80
CA GLY A 326 1.13 -12.90 34.94
C GLY A 326 1.22 -12.02 33.70
N VAL A 327 1.49 -12.61 32.53
CA VAL A 327 1.49 -11.87 31.26
C VAL A 327 0.06 -11.48 30.91
N ASN A 328 -0.24 -10.18 30.91
CA ASN A 328 -1.55 -9.70 30.46
C ASN A 328 -1.62 -9.80 28.93
N ILE A 329 -2.29 -10.83 28.43
CA ILE A 329 -2.48 -10.98 26.99
C ILE A 329 -3.83 -10.39 26.60
N GLU A 330 -3.83 -9.08 26.28
CA GLU A 330 -4.93 -8.48 25.54
C GLU A 330 -4.83 -8.92 24.08
N PHE A 331 -5.28 -10.14 23.80
CA PHE A 331 -5.51 -10.52 22.41
C PHE A 331 -6.62 -9.60 21.88
N THR A 332 -6.28 -8.72 20.94
CA THR A 332 -7.29 -8.07 20.12
C THR A 332 -8.22 -9.18 19.59
N LYS A 333 -9.54 -8.94 19.64
CA LYS A 333 -10.66 -9.90 19.51
C LYS A 333 -10.68 -10.82 18.27
N GLN A 334 -9.62 -10.93 17.48
CA GLN A 334 -9.64 -11.40 16.09
C GLN A 334 -8.50 -12.34 15.67
N ALA A 335 -7.58 -12.74 16.56
CA ALA A 335 -6.87 -14.00 16.30
C ALA A 335 -7.91 -15.13 16.45
N ASP A 336 -7.96 -16.08 15.53
CA ASP A 336 -8.92 -17.19 15.50
C ASP A 336 -8.61 -18.24 16.59
N VAL A 337 -8.34 -17.75 17.80
CA VAL A 337 -8.07 -18.44 19.08
C VAL A 337 -9.37 -19.04 19.64
N ARG A 338 -10.38 -19.25 18.78
CA ARG A 338 -11.70 -19.80 19.15
C ARG A 338 -11.64 -21.23 19.71
N ALA A 339 -10.53 -21.93 19.52
CA ALA A 339 -10.31 -23.26 20.11
C ALA A 339 -9.63 -23.20 21.49
N THR A 340 -8.84 -22.16 21.78
CA THR A 340 -8.11 -22.02 23.04
C THR A 340 -8.86 -21.16 24.05
N THR A 341 -9.78 -20.26 23.66
CA THR A 341 -10.51 -19.44 24.64
C THR A 341 -11.32 -20.25 25.65
N LYS A 342 -11.96 -21.37 25.29
CA LYS A 342 -12.69 -22.17 26.31
C LYS A 342 -11.75 -22.91 27.27
N ALA A 343 -10.64 -23.44 26.78
CA ALA A 343 -9.64 -24.11 27.62
C ALA A 343 -8.89 -23.10 28.49
N PHE A 344 -8.57 -21.94 27.93
CA PHE A 344 -7.92 -20.81 28.57
C PHE A 344 -8.83 -20.11 29.59
N GLU A 345 -10.10 -19.84 29.26
CA GLU A 345 -11.10 -19.32 30.19
C GLU A 345 -11.31 -20.29 31.35
N LYS A 346 -11.37 -21.59 31.07
CA LYS A 346 -11.47 -22.62 32.11
C LYS A 346 -10.23 -22.66 33.00
N ALA A 347 -9.02 -22.64 32.43
CA ALA A 347 -7.77 -22.58 33.19
C ALA A 347 -7.68 -21.29 34.03
N LEU A 348 -8.19 -20.17 33.51
CA LEU A 348 -8.24 -18.88 34.20
C LEU A 348 -9.31 -18.84 35.31
N GLU A 349 -10.41 -19.59 35.18
CA GLU A 349 -11.38 -19.80 36.27
C GLU A 349 -10.84 -20.74 37.35
N ASP A 350 -10.14 -21.81 36.97
CA ASP A 350 -9.58 -22.78 37.91
C ASP A 350 -8.40 -22.19 38.70
N ALA A 351 -7.62 -21.27 38.12
CA ALA A 351 -6.55 -20.54 38.81
C ALA A 351 -7.04 -19.45 39.79
N LYS A 352 -8.33 -19.07 39.73
CA LYS A 352 -8.95 -18.08 40.63
C LYS A 352 -9.60 -18.71 41.87
N LYS A 353 -9.73 -20.05 41.92
CA LYS A 353 -10.19 -20.82 43.08
C LYS A 353 -9.00 -21.24 43.94
#